data_AF-A0AAV5W0I9-F1
#
_entry.id   AF-A0AAV5W0I9-F1
#
_cell.length_a   1.000
_cell.length_b   1.000
_cell.length_c   1.000
_cell.angle_alpha   90.00
_cell.angle_beta   90.00
_cell.angle_gamma   90.00
#
_symmetry.space_group_name_H-M   'P 1'
#
loop_
_entity.id
_entity.type
_entity.pdbx_description
1 polymer ?
#
loop_
_entity_poly.entity_id
_entity_poly.type
_entity_poly.pdbx_seq_one_letter_code
_entity_poly.pdbx_strand_id
1 'polypeptide(L)'
;MYCYFCWDLYQRDSRKAMVMHLRRRQNTTLTLSSLFFKCNCGNLSRSHSHKHKEGEPPVSFELIKLAGEARTFSAPKTTPQCFLCDAYPASTSAYMQHLRVKHQTTLAKHDRMLKCNCNNPFFVTCETMSHDHHVWECYGSDFTLEEKKPTRNGRLITEED
;
A
#
# COMPACT_ATOMS: atom_id res chain seq x y z
N MET A 1 -17.45 16.08 -1.33
CA MET A 1 -17.05 14.67 -1.54
C MET A 1 -17.83 13.82 -0.55
N TYR A 2 -18.45 12.71 -0.95
CA TYR A 2 -19.25 11.87 -0.05
C TYR A 2 -18.52 10.56 0.28
N CYS A 3 -18.76 10.01 1.47
CA CYS A 3 -18.28 8.68 1.80
C CYS A 3 -19.21 7.60 1.23
N TYR A 4 -18.64 6.62 0.51
CA TYR A 4 -19.39 5.49 -0.08
C TYR A 4 -20.02 4.52 0.94
N PHE A 5 -19.70 4.65 2.23
CA PHE A 5 -20.18 3.73 3.27
C PHE A 5 -21.29 4.31 4.14
N CYS A 6 -21.32 5.62 4.32
CA CYS A 6 -22.24 6.29 5.24
C CYS A 6 -22.86 7.58 4.69
N TRP A 7 -22.53 7.96 3.45
CA TRP A 7 -23.05 9.17 2.80
C TRP A 7 -22.74 10.50 3.49
N ASP A 8 -21.90 10.50 4.53
CA ASP A 8 -21.39 11.72 5.16
C ASP A 8 -20.76 12.66 4.13
N LEU A 9 -21.16 13.93 4.16
CA LEU A 9 -20.62 14.98 3.30
C LEU A 9 -19.33 15.55 3.89
N TYR A 10 -18.27 15.50 3.11
CA TYR A 10 -17.01 16.19 3.37
C TYR A 10 -16.92 17.41 2.45
N GLN A 11 -16.53 18.56 3.03
CA GLN A 11 -16.12 19.71 2.23
C GLN A 11 -15.09 19.26 1.19
N ARG A 12 -15.17 19.82 -0.02
CA ARG A 12 -14.49 19.32 -1.22
C ARG A 12 -12.98 19.16 -1.04
N ASP A 13 -12.37 19.86 -0.08
CA ASP A 13 -10.91 20.02 -0.02
C ASP A 13 -10.22 19.16 1.04
N SER A 14 -10.95 18.48 1.93
CA SER A 14 -10.30 17.71 2.99
C SER A 14 -10.14 16.22 2.64
N ARG A 15 -9.31 15.93 1.62
CA ARG A 15 -8.81 14.57 1.34
C ARG A 15 -8.31 13.88 2.61
N LYS A 16 -7.59 14.64 3.45
CA LYS A 16 -7.09 14.19 4.75
C LYS A 16 -8.24 13.80 5.68
N ALA A 17 -9.32 14.59 5.79
CA ALA A 17 -10.47 14.21 6.60
C ALA A 17 -11.18 12.97 6.07
N MET A 18 -11.33 12.81 4.74
CA MET A 18 -11.93 11.60 4.17
C MET A 18 -11.07 10.36 4.50
N VAL A 19 -9.75 10.41 4.33
CA VAL A 19 -8.85 9.31 4.70
C VAL A 19 -8.96 8.99 6.19
N MET A 20 -8.97 10.02 7.05
CA MET A 20 -9.12 9.83 8.50
C MET A 20 -10.49 9.27 8.88
N HIS A 21 -11.55 9.68 8.19
CA HIS A 21 -12.90 9.15 8.38
C HIS A 21 -12.96 7.66 8.04
N LEU A 22 -12.49 7.26 6.85
CA LEU A 22 -12.46 5.86 6.44
C LEU A 22 -11.72 5.00 7.47
N ARG A 23 -10.61 5.52 8.01
CA ARG A 23 -9.84 4.83 9.06
C ARG A 23 -10.61 4.69 10.36
N ARG A 24 -11.16 5.79 10.88
CA ARG A 24 -11.73 5.81 12.23
C ARG A 24 -13.15 5.28 12.32
N ARG A 25 -13.97 5.52 11.29
CA ARG A 25 -15.39 5.19 11.27
C ARG A 25 -15.68 3.91 10.52
N GLN A 26 -15.03 3.72 9.38
CA GLN A 26 -15.29 2.58 8.49
C GLN A 26 -14.28 1.44 8.68
N ASN A 27 -13.29 1.61 9.57
CA ASN A 27 -12.22 0.66 9.81
C ASN A 27 -11.60 0.16 8.48
N THR A 28 -11.32 1.08 7.57
CA THR A 28 -10.78 0.78 6.24
C THR A 28 -9.82 1.87 5.74
N THR A 29 -9.24 1.66 4.56
CA THR A 29 -8.46 2.65 3.81
C THR A 29 -9.01 2.79 2.40
N LEU A 30 -8.51 3.78 1.67
CA LEU A 30 -8.75 3.91 0.24
C LEU A 30 -8.38 2.61 -0.50
N THR A 31 -7.19 2.07 -0.24
CA THR A 31 -6.70 0.83 -0.85
C THR A 31 -7.59 -0.36 -0.55
N LEU A 32 -7.94 -0.60 0.72
CA LEU A 32 -8.75 -1.75 1.13
C LEU A 32 -10.16 -1.68 0.56
N SER A 33 -10.71 -0.48 0.38
CA SER A 33 -12.05 -0.27 -0.16
C SER A 33 -12.11 -0.08 -1.68
N SER A 34 -11.00 -0.28 -2.39
CA SER A 34 -10.87 0.00 -3.82
C SER A 34 -11.28 1.43 -4.19
N LEU A 35 -11.06 2.38 -3.28
CA LEU A 35 -11.35 3.79 -3.44
C LEU A 35 -10.10 4.57 -3.85
N PHE A 36 -10.27 5.59 -4.67
CA PHE A 36 -9.20 6.44 -5.18
C PHE A 36 -9.66 7.90 -5.24
N PHE A 37 -8.75 8.82 -4.98
CA PHE A 37 -8.94 10.20 -5.37
C PHE A 37 -8.59 10.35 -6.86
N LYS A 38 -9.57 10.74 -7.66
CA LYS A 38 -9.36 11.16 -9.05
C LYS A 38 -9.28 12.67 -9.10
N CYS A 39 -8.15 13.15 -9.59
CA CYS A 39 -7.93 14.56 -9.86
C CYS A 39 -8.60 14.96 -11.18
N ASN A 40 -8.97 16.23 -11.34
CA ASN A 40 -9.42 16.78 -12.62
C ASN A 40 -8.36 16.69 -13.73
N CYS A 41 -7.07 16.60 -13.39
CA CYS A 41 -6.00 16.30 -14.36
C CYS A 41 -5.97 14.83 -14.83
N GLY A 42 -6.89 13.99 -14.36
CA GLY A 42 -6.97 12.56 -14.68
C GLY A 42 -6.12 11.66 -13.79
N ASN A 43 -5.26 12.21 -12.92
CA ASN A 43 -4.43 11.41 -12.04
C ASN A 43 -5.26 10.68 -10.97
N LEU A 44 -5.00 9.38 -10.79
CA LEU A 44 -5.57 8.55 -9.73
C LEU A 44 -4.56 8.39 -8.60
N SER A 45 -4.94 8.79 -7.39
CA SER A 45 -4.09 8.67 -6.22
C SER A 45 -4.82 8.00 -5.06
N ARG A 46 -4.07 7.18 -4.32
CA ARG A 46 -4.46 6.67 -2.99
C ARG A 46 -3.92 7.55 -1.87
N SER A 47 -3.12 8.55 -2.23
CA SER A 47 -2.56 9.56 -1.33
C SER A 47 -3.39 10.84 -1.32
N HIS A 48 -3.31 11.54 -0.20
CA HIS A 48 -3.75 12.93 -0.12
C HIS A 48 -2.72 13.92 -0.69
N SER A 49 -1.56 13.42 -1.16
CA SER A 49 -0.42 14.22 -1.59
C SER A 49 -0.19 14.07 -3.10
N HIS A 50 -1.09 14.68 -3.88
CA HIS A 50 -0.80 15.00 -5.28
C HIS A 50 -0.46 16.50 -5.34
N LYS A 51 0.79 16.82 -5.69
CA LYS A 51 1.25 18.20 -5.91
C LYS A 51 1.02 18.56 -7.37
N HIS A 52 0.31 19.65 -7.60
CA HIS A 52 0.20 20.26 -8.92
C HIS A 52 1.39 21.19 -9.17
N LYS A 53 1.71 21.39 -10.45
CA LYS A 53 2.67 22.42 -10.84
C LYS A 53 2.05 23.79 -10.65
N GLU A 54 2.87 24.79 -10.33
CA GLU A 54 2.42 26.18 -10.28
C GLU A 54 1.85 26.60 -11.65
N GLY A 55 0.72 27.31 -11.64
CA GLY A 55 0.02 27.76 -12.85
C GLY A 55 -1.08 26.82 -13.37
N GLU A 56 -1.28 25.64 -12.77
CA GLU A 56 -2.40 24.77 -13.12
C GLU A 56 -3.73 25.20 -12.47
N PRO A 57 -4.89 24.83 -13.06
CA PRO A 57 -6.20 25.16 -12.51
C PRO A 57 -6.39 24.65 -11.06
N PRO A 58 -7.33 25.25 -10.30
CA PRO A 58 -7.67 24.78 -8.96
C PRO A 58 -7.93 23.28 -8.94
N VAL A 59 -7.31 22.60 -7.99
CA VAL A 59 -7.34 21.15 -7.93
C VAL A 59 -8.65 20.70 -7.32
N SER A 60 -9.49 20.05 -8.11
CA SER A 60 -10.68 19.37 -7.60
C SER A 60 -10.45 17.87 -7.60
N PHE A 61 -10.82 17.21 -6.49
CA PHE A 61 -10.80 15.77 -6.38
C PHE A 61 -12.21 15.21 -6.26
N GLU A 62 -12.45 14.13 -6.98
CA GLU A 62 -13.58 13.23 -6.74
C GLU A 62 -13.08 11.93 -6.11
N LEU A 63 -13.90 11.31 -5.27
CA LEU A 63 -13.64 9.97 -4.77
C LEU A 63 -14.32 9.00 -5.73
N ILE A 64 -13.56 8.08 -6.30
CA ILE A 64 -14.09 7.04 -7.18
C ILE A 64 -13.86 5.66 -6.57
N LYS A 65 -14.72 4.70 -6.91
CA LYS A 65 -14.56 3.29 -6.57
C LYS A 65 -14.18 2.51 -7.83
N LEU A 66 -13.03 1.86 -7.83
CA LEU A 66 -12.63 0.94 -8.89
C LEU A 66 -13.18 -0.47 -8.59
N ALA A 67 -13.18 -1.33 -9.61
CA ALA A 67 -13.56 -2.74 -9.46
C ALA A 67 -12.71 -3.43 -8.39
N GLY A 68 -13.37 -4.17 -7.51
CA GLY A 68 -12.76 -4.90 -6.39
C GLY A 68 -13.64 -4.87 -5.15
N GLU A 69 -13.61 -5.95 -4.38
CA GLU A 69 -14.36 -6.04 -3.13
C GLU A 69 -13.76 -5.11 -2.09
N ALA A 70 -14.62 -4.39 -1.38
CA ALA A 70 -14.19 -3.58 -0.26
C ALA A 70 -13.84 -4.49 0.92
N ARG A 71 -12.57 -4.48 1.31
CA ARG A 71 -12.07 -5.11 2.53
C ARG A 71 -12.07 -4.11 3.67
N THR A 72 -12.11 -4.63 4.90
CA THR A 72 -11.95 -3.85 6.14
C THR A 72 -10.71 -4.35 6.87
N PHE A 73 -10.22 -3.59 7.85
CA PHE A 73 -9.09 -4.04 8.70
C PHE A 73 -9.39 -5.30 9.51
N SER A 74 -10.67 -5.68 9.63
CA SER A 74 -11.13 -6.89 10.32
C SER A 74 -11.13 -8.14 9.43
N ALA A 75 -10.84 -8.01 8.13
CA ALA A 75 -10.68 -9.17 7.27
C ALA A 75 -9.53 -10.05 7.80
N PRO A 76 -9.60 -11.40 7.66
CA PRO A 76 -8.54 -12.29 8.10
C PRO A 76 -7.24 -11.89 7.41
N LYS A 77 -6.25 -11.42 8.20
CA LYS A 77 -4.95 -11.03 7.68
C LYS A 77 -4.17 -12.29 7.35
N THR A 78 -3.75 -12.44 6.10
CA THR A 78 -2.83 -13.51 5.72
C THR A 78 -1.39 -12.99 5.80
N THR A 79 -0.92 -12.73 7.03
CA THR A 79 0.50 -12.39 7.22
C THR A 79 1.34 -13.66 7.08
N PRO A 80 2.40 -13.66 6.25
CA PRO A 80 3.25 -14.83 6.11
C PRO A 80 4.03 -15.08 7.40
N GLN A 81 4.30 -16.35 7.66
CA GLN A 81 5.22 -16.78 8.71
C GLN A 81 6.64 -16.29 8.38
N CYS A 82 7.45 -16.07 9.42
CA CYS A 82 8.89 -15.89 9.26
C CYS A 82 9.51 -17.16 8.65
N PHE A 83 10.35 -17.04 7.63
CA PHE A 83 11.01 -18.22 7.03
C PHE A 83 12.15 -18.80 7.90
N LEU A 84 12.40 -18.21 9.08
CA LEU A 84 13.45 -18.61 10.02
C LEU A 84 12.91 -18.99 11.41
N CYS A 85 11.62 -18.76 11.69
CA CYS A 85 10.98 -19.13 12.96
C CYS A 85 9.45 -19.09 12.89
N ASP A 86 8.77 -19.45 13.97
CA ASP A 86 7.29 -19.52 14.03
C ASP A 86 6.59 -18.17 14.29
N ALA A 87 7.29 -17.05 14.12
CA ALA A 87 6.69 -15.73 14.26
C ALA A 87 5.81 -15.36 13.05
N TYR A 88 4.71 -14.65 13.30
CA TYR A 88 3.82 -14.07 12.28
C TYR A 88 3.77 -12.54 12.43
N PRO A 89 4.74 -11.81 11.85
CA PRO A 89 4.79 -10.36 11.99
C PRO A 89 3.56 -9.67 11.37
N ALA A 90 2.95 -8.74 12.09
CA ALA A 90 1.66 -8.14 11.74
C ALA A 90 1.67 -7.19 10.53
N SER A 91 2.84 -6.86 10.00
CA SER A 91 3.02 -5.98 8.83
C SER A 91 4.36 -6.22 8.15
N THR A 92 4.53 -5.72 6.92
CA THR A 92 5.83 -5.75 6.22
C THR A 92 6.95 -5.08 7.02
N SER A 93 6.67 -3.94 7.67
CA SER A 93 7.64 -3.24 8.52
C SER A 93 8.00 -4.07 9.75
N ALA A 94 7.01 -4.66 10.42
CA ALA A 94 7.25 -5.56 11.55
C ALA A 94 8.05 -6.80 11.11
N TYR A 95 7.80 -7.33 9.92
CA TYR A 95 8.54 -8.46 9.36
C TYR A 95 10.01 -8.11 9.11
N MET A 96 10.27 -6.98 8.47
CA MET A 96 11.63 -6.48 8.24
C MET A 96 12.38 -6.21 9.55
N GLN A 97 11.72 -5.56 10.51
CA GLN A 97 12.29 -5.31 11.82
C GLN A 97 12.57 -6.61 12.57
N HIS A 98 11.66 -7.58 12.51
CA HIS A 98 11.82 -8.90 13.09
C HIS A 98 13.06 -9.61 12.53
N LEU A 99 13.24 -9.66 11.20
CA LEU A 99 14.43 -10.25 10.58
C LEU A 99 15.73 -9.58 11.04
N ARG A 100 15.74 -8.24 11.13
CA ARG A 100 16.92 -7.49 11.57
C ARG A 100 17.26 -7.75 13.04
N VAL A 101 16.27 -7.67 13.92
CA VAL A 101 16.49 -7.73 15.37
C VAL A 101 16.69 -9.17 15.86
N LYS A 102 15.85 -10.11 15.40
CA LYS A 102 15.86 -11.50 15.89
C LYS A 102 16.83 -12.40 15.13
N HIS A 103 17.02 -12.16 13.84
CA HIS A 103 17.83 -13.03 12.98
C HIS A 103 19.09 -12.36 12.41
N GLN A 104 19.31 -11.06 12.70
CA GLN A 104 20.46 -10.29 12.19
C GLN A 104 20.63 -10.40 10.66
N THR A 105 19.50 -10.53 9.95
CA THR A 105 19.45 -10.77 8.50
C THR A 105 18.46 -9.84 7.80
N THR A 106 18.39 -9.96 6.48
CA THR A 106 17.48 -9.22 5.60
C THR A 106 16.92 -10.16 4.54
N LEU A 107 15.79 -9.80 3.92
CA LEU A 107 15.20 -10.59 2.83
C LEU A 107 16.18 -10.80 1.65
N ALA A 108 16.97 -9.77 1.31
CA ALA A 108 17.92 -9.82 0.19
C ALA A 108 19.02 -10.87 0.39
N LYS A 109 19.45 -11.12 1.63
CA LYS A 109 20.45 -12.17 1.95
C LYS A 109 19.92 -13.59 1.74
N HIS A 110 18.61 -13.75 1.57
CA HIS A 110 17.95 -15.03 1.39
C HIS A 110 17.19 -15.11 0.07
N ASP A 111 17.50 -14.23 -0.89
CA ASP A 111 16.82 -14.13 -2.19
C ASP A 111 15.29 -14.11 -2.05
N ARG A 112 14.79 -13.36 -1.07
CA ARG A 112 13.36 -13.20 -0.79
C ARG A 112 12.94 -11.74 -0.94
N MET A 113 11.63 -11.53 -1.11
CA MET A 113 11.00 -10.23 -1.07
C MET A 113 9.61 -10.30 -0.45
N LEU A 114 9.15 -9.18 0.11
CA LEU A 114 7.77 -9.02 0.56
C LEU A 114 7.00 -8.26 -0.51
N LYS A 115 5.96 -8.87 -1.03
CA LYS A 115 5.05 -8.25 -1.98
C LYS A 115 3.82 -7.76 -1.25
N CYS A 116 3.57 -6.47 -1.37
CA CYS A 116 2.35 -5.87 -0.88
C CYS A 116 1.17 -6.23 -1.79
N ASN A 117 0.04 -6.61 -1.22
CA ASN A 117 -1.20 -6.80 -2.00
C ASN A 117 -1.91 -5.49 -2.34
N CYS A 118 -1.35 -4.34 -1.96
CA CYS A 118 -1.73 -3.10 -2.57
C CYS A 118 -1.40 -3.20 -4.05
N ASN A 119 -2.43 -3.13 -4.90
CA ASN A 119 -2.40 -3.19 -6.37
C ASN A 119 -1.49 -2.08 -6.97
N ASN A 120 -0.20 -2.13 -6.68
CA ASN A 120 0.82 -1.18 -7.07
C ASN A 120 2.07 -2.01 -7.42
N PRO A 121 2.50 -2.02 -8.69
CA PRO A 121 3.57 -2.88 -9.18
C PRO A 121 4.97 -2.43 -8.72
N PHE A 122 5.07 -1.45 -7.82
CA PHE A 122 6.34 -1.05 -7.26
C PHE A 122 6.83 -2.15 -6.32
N PHE A 123 7.68 -3.00 -6.87
CA PHE A 123 8.57 -3.89 -6.17
C PHE A 123 9.34 -3.07 -5.12
N VAL A 124 8.83 -3.00 -3.90
CA VAL A 124 9.62 -2.44 -2.81
C VAL A 124 10.61 -3.54 -2.41
N THR A 125 11.72 -3.60 -3.15
CA THR A 125 12.96 -4.14 -2.58
C THR A 125 13.30 -3.21 -1.42
N CYS A 126 12.93 -3.65 -0.22
CA CYS A 126 13.16 -2.95 1.05
C CYS A 126 14.66 -2.91 1.43
N GLU A 127 15.54 -2.72 0.45
CA GLU A 127 16.98 -2.49 0.66
C GLU A 127 17.21 -1.07 1.19
N THR A 128 16.40 -0.10 0.76
CA THR A 128 16.43 1.27 1.28
C THR A 128 15.07 1.63 1.86
N MET A 129 15.03 1.97 3.15
CA MET A 129 13.85 2.52 3.79
C MET A 129 13.61 3.93 3.24
N SER A 130 13.03 4.07 2.04
CA SER A 130 12.33 5.31 1.69
C SER A 130 11.01 5.28 2.46
N HIS A 131 11.09 5.80 3.69
CA HIS A 131 10.09 5.74 4.76
C HIS A 131 8.69 6.24 4.39
N ASP A 132 8.51 7.03 3.34
CA ASP A 132 7.39 7.97 3.34
C ASP A 132 6.11 7.48 2.68
N HIS A 133 6.18 6.60 1.68
CA HIS A 133 4.97 6.30 0.91
C HIS A 133 4.23 5.04 1.38
N HIS A 134 4.94 3.93 1.62
CA HIS A 134 4.29 2.64 1.87
C HIS A 134 3.78 2.46 3.31
N VAL A 135 4.50 3.02 4.29
CA VAL A 135 4.16 2.86 5.73
C VAL A 135 2.83 3.55 6.05
N TRP A 136 2.59 4.74 5.50
CA TRP A 136 1.42 5.54 5.84
C TRP A 136 0.17 5.19 5.02
N GLU A 137 0.32 4.65 3.82
CA GLU A 137 -0.80 4.48 2.88
C GLU A 137 -1.27 3.04 2.75
N CYS A 138 -0.39 2.06 2.89
CA CYS A 138 -0.77 0.66 2.80
C CYS A 138 -0.91 -0.02 4.16
N TYR A 139 -0.28 0.50 5.23
CA TYR A 139 -0.13 -0.19 6.52
C TYR A 139 0.52 -1.59 6.44
N GLY A 140 0.89 -2.06 5.23
CA GLY A 140 1.56 -3.33 4.97
C GLY A 140 0.87 -4.55 5.57
N SER A 141 -0.46 -4.55 5.71
CA SER A 141 -1.18 -5.57 6.50
C SER A 141 -1.55 -6.83 5.73
N ASP A 142 -1.71 -6.75 4.40
CA ASP A 142 -1.81 -7.91 3.51
C ASP A 142 -0.58 -7.92 2.60
N PHE A 143 0.27 -8.91 2.78
CA PHE A 143 1.49 -9.07 2.01
C PHE A 143 1.83 -10.55 1.88
N THR A 144 2.56 -10.90 0.84
CA THR A 144 3.08 -12.25 0.61
C THR A 144 4.60 -12.22 0.66
N LEU A 145 5.20 -13.34 1.05
CA LEU A 145 6.64 -13.57 0.92
C LEU A 145 6.85 -14.32 -0.40
N GLU A 146 7.63 -13.74 -1.31
CA GLU A 146 7.97 -14.36 -2.59
C GLU A 146 9.48 -14.55 -2.70
N GLU A 147 9.90 -15.54 -3.47
CA GLU A 147 11.31 -15.71 -3.85
C GLU A 147 11.66 -14.72 -4.96
N LYS A 148 12.85 -14.11 -4.85
CA LYS A 148 13.35 -13.15 -5.82
C LYS A 148 13.76 -13.94 -7.06
N LYS A 149 12.96 -13.85 -8.13
CA LYS A 149 13.34 -14.39 -9.44
C LYS A 149 14.66 -13.74 -9.89
N PRO A 150 15.59 -14.50 -10.48
CA PRO A 150 16.81 -13.92 -11.02
C PRO A 150 16.47 -12.88 -12.08
N THR A 151 16.99 -11.67 -11.92
CA THR A 151 16.88 -10.60 -12.92
C THR A 151 18.25 -10.36 -13.53
N ARG A 152 18.35 -10.46 -14.86
CA ARG A 152 19.56 -10.05 -15.61
C ARG A 152 19.37 -8.61 -16.06
N ASN A 153 20.24 -7.69 -15.63
CA ASN A 153 20.16 -6.26 -15.95
C ASN A 153 18.79 -5.60 -15.64
N GLY A 154 18.13 -6.00 -14.55
CA GLY A 154 16.83 -5.43 -14.17
C GLY A 154 15.64 -5.89 -15.02
N ARG A 155 15.81 -6.84 -15.95
CA ARG A 155 14.71 -7.58 -16.60
C ARG A 155 14.55 -8.95 -15.97
N LEU A 156 13.29 -9.34 -15.75
CA LEU A 156 12.93 -10.71 -15.37
C LEU A 156 13.36 -11.63 -16.51
N ILE A 157 14.15 -12.66 -16.19
CA ILE A 157 14.43 -13.75 -17.13
C ILE A 157 13.18 -14.62 -17.14
N THR A 158 12.44 -14.64 -18.25
CA THR A 158 11.44 -15.67 -18.51
C THR A 158 12.14 -16.87 -19.11
N GLU A 159 11.74 -18.09 -18.77
CA GLU A 159 12.36 -19.35 -19.22
C GLU A 159 12.15 -19.64 -20.73
N GLU A 160 11.93 -18.61 -21.55
CA GLU A 160 11.72 -18.68 -23.00
C GLU A 160 12.87 -18.02 -23.81
N ASP A 161 14.00 -17.68 -23.17
CA ASP A 161 15.23 -17.16 -23.82
C ASP A 161 16.35 -18.21 -23.93
#